data_AF-A0A094DHT1-F1
#
_entry.id   AF-A0A094DHT1-F1
#
_cell.length_a   1.000
_cell.length_b   1.000
_cell.length_c   1.000
_cell.angle_alpha   90.00
_cell.angle_beta   90.00
_cell.angle_gamma   90.00
#
_symmetry.space_group_name_H-M   'P 1'
#
loop_
_entity.id
_entity.type
_entity.pdbx_description
1 polymer ?
#
loop_
_entity_poly.entity_id
_entity_poly.type
_entity_poly.pdbx_seq_one_letter_code
_entity_poly.pdbx_strand_id
1 'polypeptide(L)'
;MKSSFSVLALAGVAAAQVPAWGQCGGAGFTGPTVCVAGNTCIAVNDWYSQCQVGGGNIAVPSTTSAPGSVPTGNSTGSPGAFRFLGRVNPATKELTWPGTGVSFTFTGSWASIELTSVTGTNSVDLVIDGGEPTVISNVEGTSISTPAGLSDGTHVVVLRKRSESLYGTIVIGDVTTDGTIGEDVAPTRRIEIIGDSISVGYGLDGTNPCTNSAAVENNPKTYGALAAEELGADYSVVAWSGKGLIRNIGDDDAVIMPILYTRYGANDADDSYTFPAESAPDAIVINLGTNDFNYLNTRDPVDATAFTAGMVGFVQSIQTHYPDANYFLMTSPMLSDNYPTAEDAQHTTLSNAVKAAITELGGKVQLVDWPTQGADVGCDYHPNAATNAAEATILAAAIKAALECLKEENDLTPCQPVNDGQSSGLRREPTSLMQELLPLPPPYPEHARFALRSITLRETWAPASYTKPIVTTVATSLTMQSLCTSYGGADRIPRFFESYGEVVVCGSHAVALRHGPERN
;
A
#
# COMPACT_ATOMS: atom_id res chain seq x y z
N MET A 1 43.59 -28.77 63.36
CA MET A 1 42.39 -29.18 62.60
C MET A 1 41.89 -27.99 61.80
N LYS A 2 42.15 -27.92 60.49
CA LYS A 2 41.43 -27.02 59.58
C LYS A 2 41.23 -27.77 58.27
N SER A 3 40.01 -28.28 58.10
CA SER A 3 39.56 -29.05 56.94
C SER A 3 39.33 -28.10 55.77
N SER A 4 39.87 -28.43 54.59
CA SER A 4 39.58 -27.72 53.34
C SER A 4 38.45 -28.46 52.63
N PHE A 5 37.33 -27.76 52.36
CA PHE A 5 36.24 -28.26 51.53
C PHE A 5 36.49 -27.82 50.08
N SER A 6 36.73 -28.77 49.18
CA SER A 6 36.67 -28.54 47.73
C SER A 6 35.22 -28.61 47.27
N VAL A 7 34.71 -27.52 46.69
CA VAL A 7 33.41 -27.49 46.00
C VAL A 7 33.65 -27.82 44.53
N LEU A 8 33.09 -28.94 44.08
CA LEU A 8 33.05 -29.36 42.68
C LEU A 8 31.86 -28.64 42.02
N ALA A 9 32.12 -27.71 41.10
CA ALA A 9 31.07 -27.07 40.31
C ALA A 9 30.63 -27.99 39.16
N LEU A 10 29.38 -28.45 39.17
CA LEU A 10 28.74 -29.03 37.99
C LEU A 10 28.33 -27.88 37.05
N ALA A 11 28.95 -27.78 35.89
CA ALA A 11 28.44 -26.98 34.78
C ALA A 11 27.24 -27.73 34.16
N GLY A 12 26.03 -27.23 34.42
CA GLY A 12 24.83 -27.68 33.73
C GLY A 12 24.86 -27.17 32.29
N VAL A 13 24.76 -28.08 31.32
CA VAL A 13 24.55 -27.73 29.91
C VAL A 13 23.10 -27.26 29.79
N ALA A 14 22.87 -25.96 29.60
CA ALA A 14 21.56 -25.45 29.25
C ALA A 14 21.27 -25.86 27.80
N ALA A 15 20.34 -26.80 27.59
CA ALA A 15 19.81 -27.07 26.28
C ALA A 15 18.94 -25.87 25.85
N ALA A 16 19.40 -25.10 24.86
CA ALA A 16 18.62 -24.00 24.31
C ALA A 16 17.31 -24.56 23.71
N GLN A 17 16.17 -24.09 24.19
CA GLN A 17 14.88 -24.45 23.60
C GLN A 17 14.70 -23.70 22.29
N VAL A 18 14.16 -24.37 21.27
CA VAL A 18 13.86 -23.75 19.98
C VAL A 18 12.57 -22.92 20.13
N PRO A 19 12.58 -21.62 19.78
CA PRO A 19 11.39 -20.79 19.83
C PRO A 19 10.30 -21.32 18.90
N ALA A 20 9.07 -20.85 19.09
CA ALA A 20 8.00 -21.14 18.14
C ALA A 20 8.44 -20.83 16.71
N TRP A 21 8.09 -21.72 15.78
CA TRP A 21 8.42 -21.68 14.36
C TRP A 21 9.91 -21.82 14.00
N GLY A 22 10.80 -22.00 14.98
CA GLY A 22 12.20 -22.34 14.73
C GLY A 22 12.37 -23.78 14.24
N GLN A 23 13.47 -24.04 13.53
CA GLN A 23 13.85 -25.39 13.10
C GLN A 23 14.26 -26.24 14.31
N CYS A 24 13.65 -27.42 14.43
CA CYS A 24 13.88 -28.36 15.53
C CYS A 24 14.24 -29.77 15.05
N GLY A 25 14.41 -29.97 13.74
CA GLY A 25 14.77 -31.26 13.15
C GLY A 25 14.94 -31.21 11.64
N GLY A 26 15.17 -32.38 11.05
CA GLY A 26 15.46 -32.55 9.63
C GLY A 26 16.78 -33.30 9.39
N ALA A 27 16.89 -34.01 8.27
CA ALA A 27 18.11 -34.72 7.89
C ALA A 27 19.32 -33.77 7.84
N GLY A 28 20.36 -34.09 8.61
CA GLY A 28 21.58 -33.27 8.71
C GLY A 28 21.54 -32.13 9.75
N PHE A 29 20.40 -31.90 10.41
CA PHE A 29 20.30 -30.88 11.45
C PHE A 29 21.01 -31.30 12.75
N THR A 30 21.93 -30.46 13.24
CA THR A 30 22.68 -30.69 14.49
C THR A 30 22.33 -29.68 15.59
N GLY A 31 21.28 -28.89 15.40
CA GLY A 31 20.82 -27.87 16.33
C GLY A 31 19.91 -28.42 17.44
N PRO A 32 19.33 -27.55 18.29
CA PRO A 32 18.46 -27.97 19.37
C PRO A 32 17.15 -28.57 18.84
N THR A 33 16.67 -29.64 19.45
CA THR A 33 15.49 -30.39 18.97
C THR A 33 14.26 -30.25 19.87
N VAL A 34 14.39 -29.53 20.99
CA VAL A 34 13.34 -29.36 21.98
C VAL A 34 12.72 -27.98 21.83
N CYS A 35 11.43 -27.93 21.52
CA CYS A 35 10.67 -26.68 21.42
C CYS A 35 10.43 -26.04 22.79
N VAL A 36 10.22 -24.72 22.79
CA VAL A 36 9.67 -23.99 23.94
C VAL A 36 8.34 -24.61 24.39
N ALA A 37 8.02 -24.47 25.68
CA ALA A 37 6.81 -25.04 26.26
C ALA A 37 5.54 -24.57 25.50
N GLY A 38 4.65 -25.52 25.17
CA GLY A 38 3.45 -25.27 24.36
C GLY A 38 3.60 -25.66 22.89
N ASN A 39 4.84 -25.84 22.41
CA ASN A 39 5.14 -26.19 21.02
C ASN A 39 5.68 -27.62 20.91
N THR A 40 5.41 -28.25 19.76
CA THR A 40 5.86 -29.60 19.40
C THR A 40 6.65 -29.51 18.09
N CYS A 41 7.74 -30.28 18.00
CA CYS A 41 8.51 -30.36 16.77
C CYS A 41 7.77 -31.18 15.73
N ILE A 42 7.22 -30.52 14.70
CA ILE A 42 6.44 -31.15 13.62
C ILE A 42 7.33 -31.29 12.38
N ALA A 43 7.41 -32.49 11.82
CA ALA A 43 8.13 -32.72 10.57
C ALA A 43 7.37 -32.07 9.40
N VAL A 44 8.02 -31.16 8.69
CA VAL A 44 7.46 -30.49 7.51
C VAL A 44 7.87 -31.25 6.25
N ASN A 45 9.13 -31.68 6.20
CA ASN A 45 9.67 -32.57 5.17
C ASN A 45 10.92 -33.32 5.69
N ASP A 46 11.55 -34.13 4.85
CA ASP A 46 12.70 -34.97 5.22
C ASP A 46 13.91 -34.18 5.77
N TRP A 47 14.05 -32.90 5.38
CA TRP A 47 15.19 -32.05 5.71
C TRP A 47 14.85 -30.97 6.73
N TYR A 48 13.58 -30.84 7.12
CA TYR A 48 13.12 -29.74 7.97
C TYR A 48 11.94 -30.14 8.86
N SER A 49 12.12 -29.97 10.17
CA SER A 49 11.07 -30.03 11.19
C SER A 49 11.02 -28.71 11.95
N GLN A 50 9.83 -28.28 12.35
CA GLN A 50 9.58 -26.95 12.90
C GLN A 50 8.78 -27.00 14.22
N CYS A 51 9.07 -26.09 15.16
CA CYS A 51 8.35 -25.99 16.42
C CYS A 51 6.98 -25.32 16.28
N GLN A 52 5.93 -26.09 16.12
CA GLN A 52 4.56 -25.58 15.94
C GLN A 52 3.72 -25.81 17.20
N VAL A 53 2.69 -25.00 17.43
CA VAL A 53 1.80 -25.16 18.60
C VAL A 53 1.00 -26.46 18.46
N GLY A 54 1.04 -27.32 19.48
CA GLY A 54 0.88 -28.78 19.33
C GLY A 54 -0.43 -29.30 18.72
N GLY A 55 -0.32 -30.03 17.60
CA GLY A 55 -1.35 -30.91 17.03
C GLY A 55 -1.32 -32.34 17.59
N GLY A 56 -1.16 -32.50 18.91
CA GLY A 56 -1.16 -33.79 19.60
C GLY A 56 -2.42 -33.99 20.42
N ASN A 57 -3.23 -35.00 20.06
CA ASN A 57 -4.46 -35.42 20.74
C ASN A 57 -4.37 -35.38 22.27
N ILE A 58 -4.96 -34.35 22.90
CA ILE A 58 -5.30 -34.38 24.32
C ILE A 58 -6.70 -34.97 24.46
N ALA A 59 -6.76 -36.19 25.00
CA ALA A 59 -8.00 -36.78 25.46
C ALA A 59 -8.53 -35.96 26.65
N VAL A 60 -9.59 -35.17 26.42
CA VAL A 60 -10.35 -34.51 27.49
C VAL A 60 -11.46 -35.47 27.96
N PRO A 61 -11.71 -35.62 29.28
CA PRO A 61 -12.70 -36.56 29.79
C PRO A 61 -14.12 -36.14 29.41
N SER A 62 -14.87 -37.08 28.82
CA SER A 62 -16.26 -36.93 28.42
C SER A 62 -17.18 -36.80 29.65
N THR A 63 -17.82 -35.66 29.81
CA THR A 63 -19.09 -35.55 30.55
C THR A 63 -20.22 -35.32 29.55
N THR A 64 -20.93 -36.40 29.26
CA THR A 64 -22.13 -36.44 28.43
C THR A 64 -23.25 -35.58 29.02
N SER A 65 -23.66 -34.55 28.28
CA SER A 65 -25.00 -33.94 28.37
C SER A 65 -25.53 -33.81 26.94
N ALA A 66 -26.77 -34.23 26.73
CA ALA A 66 -27.38 -34.52 25.43
C ALA A 66 -27.42 -33.33 24.44
N PRO A 67 -27.52 -33.59 23.12
CA PRO A 67 -27.53 -32.55 22.11
C PRO A 67 -28.86 -31.80 22.14
N GLY A 68 -28.81 -30.52 22.54
CA GLY A 68 -29.84 -29.56 22.16
C GLY A 68 -29.67 -29.26 20.67
N SER A 69 -30.65 -29.67 19.88
CA SER A 69 -30.78 -29.32 18.46
C SER A 69 -30.64 -27.81 18.25
N VAL A 70 -29.53 -27.38 17.63
CA VAL A 70 -29.43 -26.06 17.01
C VAL A 70 -30.36 -26.08 15.80
N PRO A 71 -31.40 -25.23 15.71
CA PRO A 71 -32.16 -25.13 14.49
C PRO A 71 -31.26 -24.51 13.42
N THR A 72 -31.05 -25.23 12.33
CA THR A 72 -30.76 -24.67 11.02
C THR A 72 -31.98 -23.86 10.59
N GLY A 73 -32.09 -22.64 11.13
CA GLY A 73 -33.09 -21.66 10.75
C GLY A 73 -32.49 -20.74 9.72
N ASN A 74 -32.99 -20.84 8.48
CA ASN A 74 -33.07 -19.70 7.58
C ASN A 74 -33.74 -18.55 8.34
N SER A 75 -32.94 -17.66 8.92
CA SER A 75 -33.45 -16.44 9.54
C SER A 75 -33.81 -15.47 8.43
N THR A 76 -35.10 -15.33 8.15
CA THR A 76 -35.69 -14.07 7.70
C THR A 76 -35.63 -13.05 8.85
N GLY A 77 -34.43 -12.76 9.34
CA GLY A 77 -34.12 -11.52 10.05
C GLY A 77 -33.90 -10.45 8.98
N SER A 78 -34.26 -9.20 9.27
CA SER A 78 -33.97 -8.08 8.37
C SER A 78 -32.52 -8.18 7.87
N PRO A 79 -32.24 -7.98 6.56
CA PRO A 79 -30.87 -7.75 6.09
C PRO A 79 -30.24 -6.67 6.99
N GLY A 80 -28.98 -6.86 7.38
CA GLY A 80 -28.30 -5.95 8.29
C GLY A 80 -28.37 -4.55 7.69
N ALA A 81 -28.89 -3.57 8.42
CA ALA A 81 -29.19 -2.25 7.89
C ALA A 81 -27.96 -1.48 7.34
N PHE A 82 -26.76 -2.03 7.48
CA PHE A 82 -25.51 -1.47 6.98
C PHE A 82 -24.48 -2.58 6.76
N ARG A 83 -23.47 -2.28 5.95
CA ARG A 83 -22.30 -3.12 5.68
C ARG A 83 -21.10 -2.62 6.46
N PHE A 84 -20.32 -3.52 7.05
CA PHE A 84 -19.01 -3.18 7.62
C PHE A 84 -17.97 -2.99 6.51
N LEU A 85 -17.10 -2.01 6.70
CA LEU A 85 -15.94 -1.72 5.84
C LEU A 85 -14.67 -2.24 6.51
N GLY A 86 -13.80 -2.89 5.74
CA GLY A 86 -12.58 -3.51 6.24
C GLY A 86 -12.83 -4.72 7.15
N ARG A 87 -11.79 -5.17 7.85
CA ARG A 87 -11.85 -6.30 8.78
C ARG A 87 -12.48 -5.89 10.11
N VAL A 88 -13.76 -6.21 10.30
CA VAL A 88 -14.51 -5.96 11.54
C VAL A 88 -15.10 -7.25 12.07
N ASN A 89 -14.81 -7.59 13.33
CA ASN A 89 -15.37 -8.78 13.96
C ASN A 89 -16.89 -8.61 14.15
N PRO A 90 -17.73 -9.43 13.47
CA PRO A 90 -19.18 -9.24 13.52
C PRO A 90 -19.77 -9.52 14.91
N ALA A 91 -19.06 -10.26 15.76
CA ALA A 91 -19.49 -10.53 17.14
C ALA A 91 -19.29 -9.31 18.06
N THR A 92 -18.28 -8.48 17.80
CA THR A 92 -17.97 -7.31 18.63
C THR A 92 -18.42 -5.99 18.00
N LYS A 93 -18.52 -5.93 16.66
CA LYS A 93 -18.80 -4.72 15.87
C LYS A 93 -17.81 -3.58 16.16
N GLU A 94 -16.58 -3.94 16.54
CA GLU A 94 -15.55 -2.99 16.96
C GLU A 94 -14.66 -2.56 15.78
N LEU A 95 -14.64 -1.27 15.52
CA LEU A 95 -13.73 -0.59 14.60
C LEU A 95 -12.37 -0.46 15.27
N THR A 96 -11.54 -1.48 15.10
CA THR A 96 -10.19 -1.53 15.64
C THR A 96 -9.18 -1.02 14.61
N TRP A 97 -9.03 -1.77 13.51
CA TRP A 97 -8.08 -1.46 12.45
C TRP A 97 -8.33 -0.12 11.75
N PRO A 98 -7.27 0.57 11.28
CA PRO A 98 -7.42 1.76 10.44
C PRO A 98 -8.31 1.48 9.21
N GLY A 99 -9.08 2.47 8.77
CA GLY A 99 -9.94 2.36 7.61
C GLY A 99 -11.23 1.56 7.81
N THR A 100 -11.38 0.84 8.93
CA THR A 100 -12.63 0.13 9.25
C THR A 100 -13.80 1.08 9.46
N GLY A 101 -15.02 0.62 9.22
CA GLY A 101 -16.18 1.50 9.33
C GLY A 101 -17.48 0.86 8.91
N VAL A 102 -18.44 1.69 8.51
CA VAL A 102 -19.75 1.25 8.02
C VAL A 102 -20.16 2.02 6.78
N SER A 103 -20.91 1.35 5.89
CA SER A 103 -21.60 1.99 4.78
C SER A 103 -23.03 1.49 4.66
N PHE A 104 -23.94 2.42 4.33
CA PHE A 104 -25.35 2.14 4.13
C PHE A 104 -25.98 3.19 3.24
N THR A 105 -27.16 2.87 2.75
CA THR A 105 -28.05 3.85 2.11
C THR A 105 -29.21 4.16 3.04
N PHE A 106 -29.78 5.35 2.93
CA PHE A 106 -31.06 5.64 3.55
C PHE A 106 -31.91 6.51 2.63
N THR A 107 -33.23 6.39 2.74
CA THR A 107 -34.18 7.33 2.13
C THR A 107 -34.86 8.11 3.24
N GLY A 108 -34.62 9.41 3.31
CA GLY A 108 -35.07 10.30 4.37
C GLY A 108 -34.31 11.63 4.34
N SER A 109 -34.32 12.37 5.45
CA SER A 109 -33.59 13.64 5.60
C SER A 109 -32.49 13.61 6.67
N TRP A 110 -32.39 12.53 7.45
CA TRP A 110 -31.24 12.29 8.32
C TRP A 110 -31.03 10.81 8.63
N ALA A 111 -29.80 10.45 8.99
CA ALA A 111 -29.47 9.18 9.61
C ALA A 111 -28.52 9.38 10.81
N SER A 112 -28.49 8.40 11.72
CA SER A 112 -27.62 8.39 12.89
C SER A 112 -27.08 6.99 13.16
N ILE A 113 -25.77 6.90 13.33
CA ILE A 113 -25.03 5.68 13.65
C ILE A 113 -24.85 5.66 15.17
N GLU A 114 -25.44 4.69 15.86
CA GLU A 114 -25.25 4.50 17.29
C GLU A 114 -23.82 4.04 17.60
N LEU A 115 -23.24 4.57 18.67
CA LEU A 115 -21.97 4.14 19.22
C LEU A 115 -22.24 3.49 20.58
N THR A 116 -22.10 2.17 20.66
CA THR A 116 -22.32 1.42 21.91
C THR A 116 -21.19 1.67 22.91
N SER A 117 -19.97 1.90 22.41
CA SER A 117 -18.80 2.23 23.22
C SER A 117 -17.76 2.97 22.39
N VAL A 118 -17.03 3.88 23.02
CA VAL A 118 -15.84 4.53 22.46
C VAL A 118 -14.75 4.49 23.53
N THR A 119 -13.58 4.00 23.17
CA THR A 119 -12.41 3.97 24.05
C THR A 119 -11.31 4.87 23.51
N GLY A 120 -10.59 5.55 24.40
CA GLY A 120 -9.47 6.43 24.01
C GLY A 120 -9.89 7.57 23.10
N THR A 121 -9.01 7.95 22.16
CA THR A 121 -9.27 8.99 21.15
C THR A 121 -9.34 8.35 19.77
N ASN A 122 -10.33 8.77 18.97
CA ASN A 122 -10.54 8.22 17.64
C ASN A 122 -10.92 9.34 16.69
N SER A 123 -10.39 9.35 15.47
CA SER A 123 -10.92 10.21 14.41
C SER A 123 -11.54 9.37 13.29
N VAL A 124 -12.56 9.94 12.66
CA VAL A 124 -13.33 9.31 11.58
C VAL A 124 -13.63 10.34 10.49
N ASP A 125 -13.75 9.86 9.25
CA ASP A 125 -14.32 10.59 8.13
C ASP A 125 -15.77 10.14 7.94
N LEU A 126 -16.69 11.10 7.86
CA LEU A 126 -18.08 10.89 7.46
C LEU A 126 -18.30 11.48 6.06
N VAL A 127 -18.61 10.63 5.10
CA VAL A 127 -18.88 11.00 3.70
C VAL A 127 -20.35 10.74 3.39
N ILE A 128 -21.00 11.73 2.78
CA ILE A 128 -22.39 11.68 2.32
C ILE A 128 -22.39 11.87 0.81
N ASP A 129 -23.05 10.96 0.08
CA ASP A 129 -23.24 11.02 -1.38
C ASP A 129 -21.95 11.20 -2.19
N GLY A 130 -20.84 10.63 -1.70
CA GLY A 130 -19.52 10.76 -2.33
C GLY A 130 -18.93 12.17 -2.29
N GLY A 131 -19.47 13.06 -1.44
CA GLY A 131 -18.96 14.41 -1.25
C GLY A 131 -17.67 14.47 -0.41
N GLU A 132 -17.23 15.69 -0.11
CA GLU A 132 -16.06 15.92 0.75
C GLU A 132 -16.25 15.32 2.15
N PRO A 133 -15.21 14.68 2.72
CA PRO A 133 -15.28 14.14 4.08
C PRO A 133 -15.55 15.21 5.13
N THR A 134 -16.54 14.97 5.98
CA THR A 134 -16.65 15.67 7.26
C THR A 134 -15.75 14.97 8.27
N VAL A 135 -14.64 15.62 8.61
CA VAL A 135 -13.67 15.10 9.59
C VAL A 135 -14.20 15.30 11.01
N ILE A 136 -14.33 14.20 11.76
CA ILE A 136 -14.57 14.23 13.21
C ILE A 136 -13.25 13.89 13.88
N SER A 137 -12.55 14.91 14.37
CA SER A 137 -11.18 14.80 14.90
C SER A 137 -11.08 14.05 16.23
N ASN A 138 -12.16 13.99 16.99
CA ASN A 138 -12.32 13.10 18.14
C ASN A 138 -13.78 12.64 18.23
N VAL A 139 -14.02 11.34 18.21
CA VAL A 139 -15.36 10.77 18.35
C VAL A 139 -15.76 10.79 19.83
N GLU A 140 -16.86 11.47 20.11
CA GLU A 140 -17.43 11.60 21.46
C GLU A 140 -18.95 11.36 21.42
N GLY A 141 -19.51 11.02 22.57
CA GLY A 141 -20.95 10.75 22.71
C GLY A 141 -21.36 9.34 22.33
N THR A 142 -22.65 9.16 22.04
CA THR A 142 -23.29 7.85 21.81
C THR A 142 -23.77 7.66 20.37
N SER A 143 -23.51 8.62 19.48
CA SER A 143 -23.96 8.54 18.08
C SER A 143 -23.22 9.51 17.17
N ILE A 144 -23.11 9.18 15.88
CA ILE A 144 -22.67 10.07 14.81
C ILE A 144 -23.84 10.28 13.85
N SER A 145 -24.31 11.51 13.70
CA SER A 145 -25.43 11.85 12.83
C SER A 145 -24.96 12.50 11.53
N THR A 146 -25.74 12.32 10.46
CA THR A 146 -25.56 13.05 9.21
C THR A 146 -25.67 14.57 9.45
N PRO A 147 -25.06 15.41 8.59
CA PRO A 147 -25.21 16.86 8.66
C PRO A 147 -26.68 17.29 8.59
N ALA A 148 -27.01 18.40 9.25
CA ALA A 148 -28.36 18.96 9.17
C ALA A 148 -28.67 19.51 7.77
N GLY A 149 -29.93 19.43 7.36
CA GLY A 149 -30.42 20.07 6.14
C GLY A 149 -30.22 19.26 4.85
N LEU A 150 -30.01 17.95 4.95
CA LEU A 150 -30.16 17.08 3.79
C LEU A 150 -31.61 17.14 3.29
N SER A 151 -31.78 17.18 1.97
CA SER A 151 -33.09 17.09 1.34
C SER A 151 -33.69 15.71 1.59
N ASP A 152 -35.01 15.59 1.69
CA ASP A 152 -35.66 14.28 1.67
C ASP A 152 -35.33 13.55 0.35
N GLY A 153 -34.71 12.38 0.45
CA GLY A 153 -34.22 11.64 -0.71
C GLY A 153 -33.37 10.43 -0.32
N THR A 154 -32.86 9.72 -1.33
CA THR A 154 -31.94 8.61 -1.13
C THR A 154 -30.51 9.13 -1.01
N HIS A 155 -29.83 8.73 0.05
CA HIS A 155 -28.46 9.12 0.38
C HIS A 155 -27.59 7.89 0.60
N VAL A 156 -26.29 8.03 0.33
CA VAL A 156 -25.25 7.05 0.68
C VAL A 156 -24.39 7.61 1.80
N VAL A 157 -24.20 6.83 2.85
CA VAL A 157 -23.34 7.18 3.99
C VAL A 157 -22.16 6.23 4.04
N VAL A 158 -20.96 6.80 4.21
CA VAL A 158 -19.72 6.06 4.46
C VAL A 158 -19.05 6.69 5.67
N LEU A 159 -18.89 5.91 6.74
CA LEU A 159 -18.05 6.26 7.88
C LEU A 159 -16.80 5.41 7.83
N ARG A 160 -15.60 6.02 7.85
CA ARG A 160 -14.33 5.29 7.98
C ARG A 160 -13.50 5.83 9.12
N LYS A 161 -12.92 4.92 9.92
CA LYS A 161 -11.95 5.23 10.97
C LYS A 161 -10.65 5.67 10.33
N ARG A 162 -10.15 6.82 10.75
CA ARG A 162 -8.90 7.40 10.25
C ARG A 162 -7.70 6.95 11.07
N SER A 163 -7.89 6.79 12.38
CA SER A 163 -6.82 6.47 13.34
C SER A 163 -6.68 4.97 13.62
N GLU A 164 -5.55 4.55 14.19
CA GLU A 164 -5.32 3.16 14.60
C GLU A 164 -5.82 2.82 16.02
N SER A 165 -5.70 1.54 16.40
CA SER A 165 -6.09 1.01 17.72
C SER A 165 -5.20 1.47 18.88
N LEU A 166 -3.97 1.93 18.61
CA LEU A 166 -3.07 2.45 19.65
C LEU A 166 -3.72 3.60 20.45
N TYR A 167 -4.54 4.41 19.78
CA TYR A 167 -5.22 5.55 20.40
C TYR A 167 -6.60 5.21 20.96
N GLY A 168 -7.31 4.25 20.38
CA GLY A 168 -8.69 3.96 20.75
C GLY A 168 -9.44 3.11 19.74
N THR A 169 -10.66 2.73 20.12
CA THR A 169 -11.59 1.93 19.31
C THR A 169 -13.03 2.43 19.43
N ILE A 170 -13.88 2.04 18.48
CA ILE A 170 -15.31 2.41 18.44
C ILE A 170 -16.14 1.14 18.24
N VAL A 171 -17.18 0.93 19.04
CA VAL A 171 -18.16 -0.16 18.85
C VAL A 171 -19.44 0.39 18.25
N ILE A 172 -19.84 -0.16 17.10
CA ILE A 172 -21.02 0.29 16.34
C ILE A 172 -22.29 -0.43 16.82
N GLY A 173 -23.31 0.36 17.14
CA GLY A 173 -24.67 -0.09 17.48
C GLY A 173 -25.56 -0.20 16.25
N ASP A 174 -26.83 0.20 16.40
CA ASP A 174 -27.78 0.25 15.29
C ASP A 174 -27.68 1.56 14.49
N VAL A 175 -28.19 1.54 13.26
CA VAL A 175 -28.39 2.77 12.46
C VAL A 175 -29.86 3.13 12.49
N THR A 176 -30.15 4.43 12.63
CA THR A 176 -31.50 4.98 12.63
C THR A 176 -31.64 6.11 11.62
N THR A 177 -32.86 6.37 11.15
CA THR A 177 -33.19 7.43 10.18
C THR A 177 -34.66 7.83 10.36
N ASP A 178 -35.07 8.95 9.79
CA ASP A 178 -36.48 9.35 9.67
C ASP A 178 -37.25 8.62 8.57
N GLY A 179 -36.59 7.87 7.70
CA GLY A 179 -37.26 7.06 6.68
C GLY A 179 -36.83 5.60 6.71
N THR A 180 -36.25 5.11 5.62
CA THR A 180 -35.89 3.69 5.47
C THR A 180 -34.40 3.51 5.22
N ILE A 181 -33.81 2.51 5.87
CA ILE A 181 -32.40 2.14 5.66
C ILE A 181 -32.32 1.04 4.60
N GLY A 182 -31.32 1.15 3.74
CA GLY A 182 -30.93 0.12 2.78
C GLY A 182 -29.44 -0.20 2.87
N GLU A 183 -29.04 -1.30 2.25
CA GLU A 183 -27.63 -1.69 2.19
C GLU A 183 -26.89 -0.91 1.08
N ASP A 184 -25.62 -0.62 1.31
CA ASP A 184 -24.69 -0.16 0.27
C ASP A 184 -24.16 -1.35 -0.54
N VAL A 185 -23.93 -1.13 -1.83
CA VAL A 185 -23.43 -2.16 -2.74
C VAL A 185 -21.91 -2.25 -2.63
N ALA A 186 -21.41 -3.37 -2.11
CA ALA A 186 -19.98 -3.62 -2.03
C ALA A 186 -19.34 -3.67 -3.43
N PRO A 187 -18.18 -3.02 -3.62
CA PRO A 187 -17.34 -3.27 -4.78
C PRO A 187 -16.97 -4.75 -4.91
N THR A 188 -16.85 -5.25 -6.15
CA THR A 188 -16.46 -6.64 -6.39
C THR A 188 -14.96 -6.85 -6.21
N ARG A 189 -14.16 -5.81 -6.44
CA ARG A 189 -12.71 -5.85 -6.27
C ARG A 189 -12.33 -5.60 -4.82
N ARG A 190 -11.33 -6.31 -4.31
CA ARG A 190 -10.87 -6.17 -2.92
C ARG A 190 -9.36 -6.12 -2.82
N ILE A 191 -8.86 -5.20 -2.01
CA ILE A 191 -7.43 -5.03 -1.74
C ILE A 191 -7.21 -5.11 -0.23
N GLU A 192 -6.27 -5.95 0.20
CA GLU A 192 -5.80 -5.95 1.58
C GLU A 192 -4.44 -5.28 1.68
N ILE A 193 -4.28 -4.36 2.63
CA ILE A 193 -3.05 -3.62 2.88
C ILE A 193 -2.54 -3.98 4.27
N ILE A 194 -1.35 -4.53 4.33
CA ILE A 194 -0.68 -4.96 5.56
C ILE A 194 0.54 -4.07 5.75
N GLY A 195 0.69 -3.47 6.92
CA GLY A 195 1.87 -2.64 7.15
C GLY A 195 2.01 -2.05 8.54
N ASP A 196 2.78 -0.97 8.62
CA ASP A 196 3.13 -0.28 9.85
C ASP A 196 2.48 1.10 9.93
N SER A 197 3.14 2.07 10.58
CA SER A 197 2.67 3.45 10.73
C SER A 197 2.42 4.16 9.40
N ILE A 198 3.15 3.80 8.33
CA ILE A 198 2.94 4.36 7.00
C ILE A 198 1.56 3.95 6.46
N SER A 199 1.19 2.67 6.63
CA SER A 199 -0.11 2.12 6.24
C SER A 199 -1.25 2.54 7.17
N VAL A 200 -0.96 2.87 8.43
CA VAL A 200 -1.92 3.54 9.33
C VAL A 200 -2.31 4.91 8.77
N GLY A 201 -1.34 5.66 8.23
CA GLY A 201 -1.47 7.09 7.95
C GLY A 201 -1.05 7.94 9.14
N TYR A 202 -0.06 7.48 9.90
CA TYR A 202 0.53 8.17 11.04
C TYR A 202 0.97 9.59 10.66
N GLY A 203 0.50 10.60 11.40
CA GLY A 203 0.94 11.98 11.24
C GLY A 203 0.66 12.63 9.88
N LEU A 204 -0.15 12.00 9.03
CA LEU A 204 -0.33 12.35 7.61
C LEU A 204 -0.86 13.78 7.42
N ASP A 205 -1.83 14.19 8.25
CA ASP A 205 -2.42 15.54 8.21
C ASP A 205 -1.63 16.55 9.07
N GLY A 206 -0.55 16.10 9.71
CA GLY A 206 0.34 16.95 10.50
C GLY A 206 1.30 17.78 9.65
N THR A 207 1.78 18.89 10.21
CA THR A 207 2.87 19.69 9.64
C THR A 207 4.10 19.59 10.52
N ASN A 208 5.18 18.97 10.03
CA ASN A 208 6.40 18.77 10.81
C ASN A 208 7.09 20.10 11.20
N PRO A 209 7.62 20.25 12.43
CA PRO A 209 7.55 19.33 13.56
C PRO A 209 6.18 19.32 14.24
N CYS A 210 5.64 18.13 14.45
CA CYS A 210 4.39 17.90 15.18
C CYS A 210 4.43 16.54 15.89
N THR A 211 3.54 16.36 16.87
CA THR A 211 3.33 15.09 17.56
C THR A 211 2.11 14.40 16.97
N ASN A 212 2.22 13.09 16.73
CA ASN A 212 1.08 12.32 16.25
C ASN A 212 -0.05 12.22 17.29
N SER A 213 -1.26 12.12 16.79
CA SER A 213 -2.48 11.87 17.57
C SER A 213 -3.54 11.28 16.63
N ALA A 214 -4.56 10.63 17.19
CA ALA A 214 -5.68 10.15 16.40
C ALA A 214 -6.25 11.22 15.44
N ALA A 215 -6.27 12.50 15.83
CA ALA A 215 -6.79 13.59 15.02
C ALA A 215 -5.99 13.88 13.74
N VAL A 216 -4.68 13.62 13.73
CA VAL A 216 -3.79 13.89 12.58
C VAL A 216 -3.41 12.64 11.80
N GLU A 217 -3.86 11.46 12.26
CA GLU A 217 -3.86 10.25 11.44
C GLU A 217 -4.97 10.33 10.38
N ASN A 218 -4.70 9.77 9.21
CA ASN A 218 -5.63 9.82 8.08
C ASN A 218 -5.51 8.59 7.17
N ASN A 219 -5.99 7.43 7.64
CA ASN A 219 -5.97 6.22 6.83
C ASN A 219 -6.63 6.37 5.45
N PRO A 220 -7.81 7.03 5.29
CA PRO A 220 -8.42 7.24 3.98
C PRO A 220 -7.53 7.95 2.95
N LYS A 221 -6.51 8.72 3.38
CA LYS A 221 -5.54 9.37 2.49
C LYS A 221 -4.19 8.65 2.38
N THR A 222 -4.08 7.42 2.88
CA THR A 222 -2.89 6.60 2.69
C THR A 222 -2.78 6.10 1.25
N TYR A 223 -1.55 5.85 0.81
CA TYR A 223 -1.24 5.30 -0.51
C TYR A 223 -2.11 4.07 -0.87
N GLY A 224 -2.33 3.17 0.09
CA GLY A 224 -3.12 1.95 -0.11
C GLY A 224 -4.62 2.20 -0.25
N ALA A 225 -5.18 3.07 0.59
CA ALA A 225 -6.59 3.44 0.51
C ALA A 225 -6.91 4.21 -0.78
N LEU A 226 -6.04 5.16 -1.15
CA LEU A 226 -6.17 5.94 -2.39
C LEU A 226 -6.02 5.05 -3.64
N ALA A 227 -5.11 4.07 -3.62
CA ALA A 227 -4.99 3.12 -4.71
C ALA A 227 -6.25 2.25 -4.87
N ALA A 228 -6.87 1.84 -3.76
CA ALA A 228 -8.13 1.10 -3.79
C ALA A 228 -9.29 1.95 -4.32
N GLU A 229 -9.38 3.22 -3.92
CA GLU A 229 -10.35 4.17 -4.45
C GLU A 229 -10.19 4.35 -5.97
N GLU A 230 -8.97 4.56 -6.46
CA GLU A 230 -8.68 4.70 -7.90
C GLU A 230 -9.12 3.45 -8.70
N LEU A 231 -9.04 2.26 -8.10
CA LEU A 231 -9.41 1.00 -8.74
C LEU A 231 -10.90 0.63 -8.57
N GLY A 232 -11.66 1.45 -7.83
CA GLY A 232 -13.03 1.13 -7.44
C GLY A 232 -13.11 -0.18 -6.66
N ALA A 233 -12.16 -0.42 -5.76
CA ALA A 233 -12.06 -1.60 -4.93
C ALA A 233 -12.47 -1.29 -3.49
N ASP A 234 -13.07 -2.28 -2.81
CA ASP A 234 -13.13 -2.25 -1.35
C ASP A 234 -11.75 -2.55 -0.78
N TYR A 235 -11.50 -2.12 0.45
CA TYR A 235 -10.21 -2.34 1.07
C TYR A 235 -10.28 -2.65 2.57
N SER A 236 -9.30 -3.43 3.01
CA SER A 236 -9.03 -3.75 4.41
C SER A 236 -7.59 -3.36 4.73
N VAL A 237 -7.38 -2.57 5.78
CA VAL A 237 -6.04 -2.23 6.26
C VAL A 237 -5.79 -2.97 7.57
N VAL A 238 -4.72 -3.75 7.63
CA VAL A 238 -4.24 -4.41 8.84
C VAL A 238 -2.86 -3.83 9.14
N ALA A 239 -2.85 -2.74 9.90
CA ALA A 239 -1.63 -1.99 10.18
C ALA A 239 -1.61 -1.47 11.61
N TRP A 240 -0.39 -1.35 12.15
CA TRP A 240 -0.16 -0.87 13.51
C TRP A 240 1.20 -0.17 13.58
N SER A 241 1.24 1.04 14.12
CA SER A 241 2.47 1.85 14.17
C SER A 241 3.58 1.24 15.01
N GLY A 242 4.80 1.28 14.48
CA GLY A 242 5.98 0.71 15.15
C GLY A 242 6.11 -0.81 15.05
N LYS A 243 5.16 -1.50 14.39
CA LYS A 243 5.26 -2.94 14.17
C LYS A 243 6.13 -3.28 12.97
N GLY A 244 6.87 -4.37 13.07
CA GLY A 244 7.71 -4.89 12.01
C GLY A 244 7.33 -6.30 11.56
N LEU A 245 8.11 -6.81 10.62
CA LEU A 245 7.96 -8.17 10.09
C LEU A 245 8.62 -9.20 11.00
N ILE A 246 9.88 -8.98 11.37
CA ILE A 246 10.66 -9.86 12.25
C ILE A 246 11.01 -9.21 13.58
N ARG A 247 10.97 -7.87 13.66
CA ARG A 247 11.16 -7.11 14.91
C ARG A 247 10.50 -5.73 14.85
N ASN A 248 9.91 -5.30 15.96
CA ASN A 248 9.25 -4.00 16.09
C ASN A 248 10.27 -2.86 16.31
N ILE A 249 9.83 -1.60 16.33
CA ILE A 249 10.70 -0.42 16.52
C ILE A 249 11.38 -0.40 17.91
N GLY A 250 10.75 -1.02 18.92
CA GLY A 250 11.30 -1.24 20.26
C GLY A 250 11.40 -2.72 20.60
N ASP A 251 12.33 -3.08 21.50
CA ASP A 251 12.74 -4.48 21.73
C ASP A 251 11.86 -5.25 22.74
N ASP A 252 11.00 -4.56 23.51
CA ASP A 252 10.17 -5.18 24.56
C ASP A 252 8.83 -5.73 24.05
N ASP A 253 8.50 -5.53 22.77
CA ASP A 253 7.24 -5.93 22.17
C ASP A 253 7.45 -7.10 21.20
N ALA A 254 7.07 -8.30 21.64
CA ALA A 254 7.21 -9.53 20.85
C ALA A 254 6.09 -9.71 19.81
N VAL A 255 5.04 -8.89 19.82
CA VAL A 255 3.91 -9.05 18.91
C VAL A 255 4.21 -8.35 17.60
N ILE A 256 4.64 -9.10 16.58
CA ILE A 256 4.96 -8.64 15.21
C ILE A 256 3.72 -8.68 14.29
N MET A 257 3.80 -8.03 13.12
CA MET A 257 2.67 -7.98 12.17
C MET A 257 2.15 -9.36 11.74
N PRO A 258 2.99 -10.39 11.50
CA PRO A 258 2.50 -11.73 11.21
C PRO A 258 1.55 -12.30 12.28
N ILE A 259 1.76 -11.97 13.56
CA ILE A 259 0.86 -12.38 14.66
C ILE A 259 -0.42 -11.55 14.65
N LEU A 260 -0.29 -10.22 14.54
CA LEU A 260 -1.45 -9.32 14.48
C LEU A 260 -2.38 -9.63 13.32
N TYR A 261 -1.83 -10.07 12.19
CA TYR A 261 -2.57 -10.40 10.99
C TYR A 261 -3.51 -11.61 11.17
N THR A 262 -3.27 -12.48 12.16
CA THR A 262 -4.20 -13.60 12.44
C THR A 262 -5.39 -13.20 13.30
N ARG A 263 -5.46 -11.93 13.76
CA ARG A 263 -6.54 -11.42 14.60
C ARG A 263 -7.68 -10.81 13.80
N TYR A 264 -8.90 -10.97 14.30
CA TYR A 264 -10.09 -10.37 13.72
C TYR A 264 -10.07 -8.85 13.94
N GLY A 265 -10.27 -8.40 15.19
CA GLY A 265 -9.92 -7.06 15.63
C GLY A 265 -8.50 -6.98 16.18
N ALA A 266 -7.89 -5.79 16.20
CA ALA A 266 -6.50 -5.61 16.59
C ALA A 266 -6.16 -6.10 18.01
N ASN A 267 -7.14 -6.06 18.92
CA ASN A 267 -7.04 -6.49 20.30
C ASN A 267 -7.69 -7.86 20.57
N ASP A 268 -8.22 -8.52 19.55
CA ASP A 268 -8.77 -9.86 19.68
C ASP A 268 -7.65 -10.89 19.89
N ALA A 269 -8.03 -12.11 20.26
CA ALA A 269 -7.08 -13.20 20.42
C ALA A 269 -6.37 -13.52 19.09
N ASP A 270 -5.12 -14.00 19.19
CA ASP A 270 -4.40 -14.58 18.05
C ASP A 270 -5.25 -15.69 17.41
N ASP A 271 -5.16 -15.81 16.09
CA ASP A 271 -5.87 -16.79 15.24
C ASP A 271 -7.41 -16.68 15.29
N SER A 272 -7.93 -15.54 15.74
CA SER A 272 -9.38 -15.28 15.78
C SER A 272 -9.97 -14.94 14.40
N TYR A 273 -9.17 -14.48 13.43
CA TYR A 273 -9.66 -14.22 12.09
C TYR A 273 -9.80 -15.51 11.29
N THR A 274 -10.98 -15.73 10.72
CA THR A 274 -11.33 -17.00 10.07
C THR A 274 -10.99 -17.05 8.58
N PHE A 275 -10.45 -15.97 8.02
CA PHE A 275 -10.14 -15.82 6.58
C PHE A 275 -11.32 -16.22 5.68
N PRO A 276 -12.47 -15.51 5.76
CA PRO A 276 -13.67 -15.87 5.01
C PRO A 276 -13.42 -15.80 3.50
N ALA A 277 -13.70 -16.90 2.78
CA ALA A 277 -13.47 -17.01 1.34
C ALA A 277 -14.32 -16.00 0.55
N GLU A 278 -15.52 -15.69 1.03
CA GLU A 278 -16.40 -14.67 0.47
C GLU A 278 -15.84 -13.25 0.57
N SER A 279 -14.81 -13.04 1.38
CA SER A 279 -14.10 -11.77 1.61
C SER A 279 -12.68 -11.76 1.04
N ALA A 280 -12.28 -12.79 0.29
CA ALA A 280 -10.91 -12.92 -0.24
C ALA A 280 -10.48 -11.70 -1.08
N PRO A 281 -9.26 -11.18 -0.87
CA PRO A 281 -8.71 -10.07 -1.65
C PRO A 281 -8.20 -10.53 -3.03
N ASP A 282 -8.35 -9.68 -4.04
CA ASP A 282 -7.73 -9.87 -5.37
C ASP A 282 -6.24 -9.48 -5.35
N ALA A 283 -5.88 -8.53 -4.48
CA ALA A 283 -4.53 -8.04 -4.29
C ALA A 283 -4.21 -7.85 -2.81
N ILE A 284 -2.97 -8.21 -2.43
CA ILE A 284 -2.43 -8.04 -1.08
C ILE A 284 -1.16 -7.20 -1.17
N VAL A 285 -1.15 -6.08 -0.47
CA VAL A 285 -0.06 -5.12 -0.43
C VAL A 285 0.63 -5.24 0.93
N ILE A 286 1.95 -5.45 0.95
CA ILE A 286 2.73 -5.58 2.17
C ILE A 286 3.80 -4.49 2.18
N ASN A 287 3.67 -3.54 3.12
CA ASN A 287 4.63 -2.47 3.35
C ASN A 287 5.18 -2.60 4.77
N LEU A 288 6.25 -3.39 4.89
CA LEU A 288 6.94 -3.67 6.15
C LEU A 288 8.45 -3.64 5.94
N GLY A 289 9.17 -3.21 6.96
CA GLY A 289 10.62 -3.14 6.97
C GLY A 289 11.17 -1.87 7.61
N THR A 290 10.40 -0.78 7.63
CA THR A 290 10.83 0.50 8.24
C THR A 290 11.30 0.29 9.69
N ASN A 291 10.46 -0.37 10.49
CA ASN A 291 10.75 -0.62 11.91
C ASN A 291 11.82 -1.68 12.12
N ASP A 292 11.88 -2.70 11.25
CA ASP A 292 12.90 -3.74 11.29
C ASP A 292 14.30 -3.16 11.07
N PHE A 293 14.45 -2.20 10.15
CA PHE A 293 15.72 -1.55 9.82
C PHE A 293 16.11 -0.44 10.80
N ASN A 294 15.22 0.01 11.69
CA ASN A 294 15.58 0.91 12.77
C ASN A 294 16.50 0.21 13.80
N TYR A 295 17.68 0.78 14.05
CA TYR A 295 18.67 0.21 14.98
C TYR A 295 19.48 1.24 15.78
N LEU A 296 19.63 2.47 15.26
CA LEU A 296 20.59 3.44 15.78
C LEU A 296 20.31 3.73 17.28
N ASN A 297 21.33 3.55 18.11
CA ASN A 297 21.30 3.72 19.57
C ASN A 297 20.39 2.74 20.34
N THR A 298 19.81 1.73 19.69
CA THR A 298 18.93 0.76 20.35
C THR A 298 19.45 -0.66 20.26
N ARG A 299 19.94 -1.10 19.08
CA ARG A 299 20.29 -2.50 18.81
C ARG A 299 21.22 -2.64 17.60
N ASP A 300 21.59 -3.87 17.27
CA ASP A 300 22.38 -4.17 16.07
C ASP A 300 21.55 -4.00 14.77
N PRO A 301 22.19 -3.64 13.64
CA PRO A 301 21.56 -3.65 12.32
C PRO A 301 20.86 -4.97 12.02
N VAL A 302 19.80 -4.91 11.22
CA VAL A 302 19.01 -6.10 10.87
C VAL A 302 19.84 -7.04 10.00
N ASP A 303 19.71 -8.35 10.23
CA ASP A 303 20.18 -9.34 9.27
C ASP A 303 19.20 -9.38 8.08
N ALA A 304 19.64 -8.85 6.94
CA ALA A 304 18.84 -8.82 5.72
C ALA A 304 18.45 -10.22 5.22
N THR A 305 19.24 -11.26 5.53
CA THR A 305 18.89 -12.65 5.19
C THR A 305 17.73 -13.13 6.05
N ALA A 306 17.76 -12.83 7.34
CA ALA A 306 16.66 -13.14 8.26
C ALA A 306 15.38 -12.37 7.88
N PHE A 307 15.50 -11.11 7.47
CA PHE A 307 14.37 -10.33 6.97
C PHE A 307 13.77 -10.96 5.70
N THR A 308 14.62 -11.33 4.74
CA THR A 308 14.21 -12.02 3.50
C THR A 308 13.42 -13.30 3.82
N ALA A 309 13.96 -14.15 4.70
CA ALA A 309 13.30 -15.38 5.13
C ALA A 309 11.96 -15.11 5.85
N GLY A 310 11.90 -14.07 6.69
CA GLY A 310 10.67 -13.63 7.34
C GLY A 310 9.60 -13.19 6.34
N MET A 311 9.97 -12.46 5.29
CA MET A 311 9.06 -12.01 4.25
C MET A 311 8.53 -13.19 3.44
N VAL A 312 9.40 -14.13 3.04
CA VAL A 312 9.00 -15.36 2.37
C VAL A 312 8.00 -16.15 3.22
N GLY A 313 8.32 -16.39 4.50
CA GLY A 313 7.47 -17.14 5.41
C GLY A 313 6.11 -16.47 5.64
N PHE A 314 6.07 -15.14 5.76
CA PHE A 314 4.83 -14.41 5.95
C PHE A 314 3.95 -14.47 4.69
N VAL A 315 4.50 -14.20 3.50
CA VAL A 315 3.75 -14.31 2.25
C VAL A 315 3.21 -15.73 2.05
N GLN A 316 4.03 -16.76 2.29
CA GLN A 316 3.59 -18.15 2.21
C GLN A 316 2.45 -18.47 3.19
N SER A 317 2.48 -17.95 4.41
CA SER A 317 1.36 -18.13 5.35
C SER A 317 0.06 -17.51 4.82
N ILE A 318 0.14 -16.34 4.18
CA ILE A 318 -1.03 -15.68 3.59
C ILE A 318 -1.54 -16.47 2.38
N GLN A 319 -0.63 -17.02 1.56
CA GLN A 319 -0.95 -17.84 0.40
C GLN A 319 -1.70 -19.13 0.76
N THR A 320 -1.61 -19.60 2.01
CA THR A 320 -2.44 -20.73 2.47
C THR A 320 -3.93 -20.39 2.54
N HIS A 321 -4.26 -19.11 2.72
CA HIS A 321 -5.63 -18.61 2.76
C HIS A 321 -6.06 -17.98 1.43
N TYR A 322 -5.15 -17.29 0.75
CA TYR A 322 -5.43 -16.50 -0.46
C TYR A 322 -4.49 -16.86 -1.63
N PRO A 323 -4.47 -18.12 -2.10
CA PRO A 323 -3.52 -18.58 -3.13
C PRO A 323 -3.69 -17.88 -4.49
N ASP A 324 -4.88 -17.33 -4.77
CA ASP A 324 -5.20 -16.71 -6.06
C ASP A 324 -4.86 -15.21 -6.13
N ALA A 325 -4.57 -14.58 -4.97
CA ALA A 325 -4.29 -13.15 -4.87
C ALA A 325 -2.98 -12.77 -5.57
N ASN A 326 -2.90 -11.52 -6.02
CA ASN A 326 -1.64 -10.90 -6.46
C ASN A 326 -0.98 -10.19 -5.26
N TYR A 327 0.32 -10.36 -5.10
CA TYR A 327 1.06 -9.83 -3.96
C TYR A 327 1.99 -8.70 -4.41
N PHE A 328 1.97 -7.60 -3.68
CA PHE A 328 2.77 -6.41 -3.93
C PHE A 328 3.59 -6.10 -2.69
N LEU A 329 4.88 -6.39 -2.75
CA LEU A 329 5.82 -6.12 -1.67
C LEU A 329 6.45 -4.75 -1.90
N MET A 330 6.42 -3.90 -0.88
CA MET A 330 6.87 -2.51 -0.99
C MET A 330 8.18 -2.26 -0.26
N THR A 331 8.92 -1.27 -0.74
CA THR A 331 10.03 -0.65 0.02
C THR A 331 9.51 0.56 0.82
N SER A 332 10.36 1.10 1.69
CA SER A 332 9.96 2.15 2.63
C SER A 332 10.40 3.55 2.15
N PRO A 333 9.48 4.51 2.01
CA PRO A 333 9.84 5.90 1.73
C PRO A 333 10.60 6.59 2.87
N MET A 334 10.58 6.00 4.08
CA MET A 334 11.21 6.55 5.27
C MET A 334 12.65 6.06 5.48
N LEU A 335 13.05 5.00 4.77
CA LEU A 335 14.45 4.57 4.75
C LEU A 335 15.21 5.31 3.65
N SER A 336 16.51 5.50 3.88
CA SER A 336 17.40 6.12 2.90
C SER A 336 18.75 5.42 2.88
N ASP A 337 19.51 5.65 1.83
CA ASP A 337 20.86 5.09 1.75
C ASP A 337 21.91 5.89 2.53
N ASN A 338 21.55 7.06 3.06
CA ASN A 338 22.50 7.97 3.72
C ASN A 338 22.27 8.09 5.23
N TYR A 339 21.25 7.42 5.77
CA TYR A 339 20.93 7.43 7.20
C TYR A 339 20.64 6.00 7.67
N PRO A 340 21.18 5.56 8.82
CA PRO A 340 22.07 6.30 9.74
C PRO A 340 23.45 6.64 9.16
N THR A 341 23.99 5.80 8.28
CA THR A 341 25.25 6.01 7.58
C THR A 341 25.14 5.58 6.12
N ALA A 342 26.06 6.06 5.26
CA ALA A 342 26.13 5.64 3.86
C ALA A 342 26.51 4.16 3.66
N GLU A 343 27.13 3.54 4.67
CA GLU A 343 27.50 2.11 4.63
C GLU A 343 26.28 1.21 4.85
N ASP A 344 25.29 1.68 5.63
CA ASP A 344 24.05 0.94 5.87
C ASP A 344 23.24 0.75 4.58
N ALA A 345 23.23 1.77 3.71
CA ALA A 345 22.45 1.81 2.47
C ALA A 345 21.02 1.23 2.67
N GLN A 346 20.30 1.68 3.71
CA GLN A 346 19.16 0.93 4.24
C GLN A 346 18.03 0.72 3.23
N HIS A 347 17.76 1.72 2.40
CA HIS A 347 16.72 1.61 1.36
C HIS A 347 17.12 0.55 0.32
N THR A 348 18.34 0.63 -0.19
CA THR A 348 18.90 -0.34 -1.14
C THR A 348 18.96 -1.74 -0.52
N THR A 349 19.35 -1.88 0.75
CA THR A 349 19.43 -3.15 1.46
C THR A 349 18.04 -3.77 1.62
N LEU A 350 17.02 -2.99 2.02
CA LEU A 350 15.63 -3.44 2.05
C LEU A 350 15.14 -3.86 0.65
N SER A 351 15.37 -3.03 -0.38
CA SER A 351 14.99 -3.31 -1.77
C SER A 351 15.57 -4.64 -2.26
N ASN A 352 16.85 -4.90 -1.96
CA ASN A 352 17.51 -6.15 -2.33
C ASN A 352 16.95 -7.36 -1.57
N ALA A 353 16.66 -7.22 -0.28
CA ALA A 353 16.05 -8.27 0.53
C ALA A 353 14.64 -8.63 0.02
N VAL A 354 13.82 -7.62 -0.31
CA VAL A 354 12.47 -7.82 -0.89
C VAL A 354 12.58 -8.49 -2.28
N LYS A 355 13.50 -8.05 -3.14
CA LYS A 355 13.74 -8.70 -4.46
C LYS A 355 14.18 -10.16 -4.32
N ALA A 356 15.00 -10.46 -3.32
CA ALA A 356 15.40 -11.84 -3.01
C ALA A 356 14.19 -12.68 -2.57
N ALA A 357 13.32 -12.14 -1.69
CA ALA A 357 12.09 -12.81 -1.28
C ALA A 357 11.16 -13.07 -2.47
N ILE A 358 10.97 -12.09 -3.35
CA ILE A 358 10.17 -12.24 -4.58
C ILE A 358 10.73 -13.35 -5.47
N THR A 359 12.05 -13.41 -5.63
CA THR A 359 12.72 -14.45 -6.43
C THR A 359 12.46 -15.85 -5.86
N GLU A 360 12.48 -16.00 -4.54
CA GLU A 360 12.21 -17.27 -3.86
C GLU A 360 10.73 -17.67 -3.92
N LEU A 361 9.82 -16.71 -3.74
CA LEU A 361 8.37 -16.94 -3.78
C LEU A 361 7.87 -17.27 -5.19
N GLY A 362 8.41 -16.60 -6.21
CA GLY A 362 7.92 -16.68 -7.59
C GLY A 362 6.43 -16.31 -7.71
N GLY A 363 5.78 -16.80 -8.76
CA GLY A 363 4.33 -16.65 -8.94
C GLY A 363 3.87 -15.19 -9.08
N LYS A 364 2.73 -14.87 -8.46
CA LYS A 364 2.07 -13.56 -8.55
C LYS A 364 2.61 -12.54 -7.53
N VAL A 365 3.91 -12.55 -7.25
CA VAL A 365 4.54 -11.64 -6.28
C VAL A 365 5.40 -10.61 -7.01
N GLN A 366 5.16 -9.33 -6.75
CA GLN A 366 5.78 -8.22 -7.47
C GLN A 366 6.33 -7.18 -6.49
N LEU A 367 7.37 -6.48 -6.92
CA LEU A 367 7.91 -5.32 -6.20
C LEU A 367 7.13 -4.07 -6.62
N VAL A 368 6.77 -3.24 -5.65
CA VAL A 368 6.43 -1.84 -5.87
C VAL A 368 7.42 -1.01 -5.07
N ASP A 369 8.43 -0.45 -5.74
CA ASP A 369 9.43 0.37 -5.06
C ASP A 369 8.84 1.75 -4.75
N TRP A 370 8.90 2.15 -3.49
CA TRP A 370 8.53 3.48 -3.04
C TRP A 370 9.79 4.28 -2.75
N PRO A 371 10.19 5.23 -3.62
CA PRO A 371 11.40 6.00 -3.41
C PRO A 371 11.44 6.73 -2.07
N THR A 372 12.64 6.88 -1.50
CA THR A 372 12.85 7.73 -0.30
C THR A 372 12.21 9.10 -0.49
N GLN A 373 11.41 9.52 0.48
CA GLN A 373 10.65 10.77 0.42
C GLN A 373 11.55 12.02 0.50
N GLY A 374 10.98 13.16 0.08
CA GLY A 374 11.60 14.47 0.22
C GLY A 374 11.53 15.06 1.63
N ALA A 375 11.91 16.32 1.77
CA ALA A 375 11.95 17.02 3.06
C ALA A 375 10.57 17.42 3.60
N ASP A 376 9.56 17.52 2.72
CA ASP A 376 8.19 17.85 3.12
C ASP A 376 7.50 16.59 3.66
N VAL A 377 7.28 16.56 4.97
CA VAL A 377 6.82 15.38 5.72
C VAL A 377 5.76 15.74 6.75
N GLY A 378 4.98 14.75 7.16
CA GLY A 378 4.04 14.81 8.28
C GLY A 378 4.75 14.66 9.64
N CYS A 379 4.01 14.36 10.69
CA CYS A 379 4.58 14.23 12.04
C CYS A 379 5.66 13.14 12.11
N ASP A 380 6.70 13.40 12.89
CA ASP A 380 7.81 12.47 13.13
C ASP A 380 8.40 11.89 11.84
N TYR A 381 8.51 12.75 10.81
CA TYR A 381 9.02 12.42 9.48
C TYR A 381 8.21 11.39 8.70
N HIS A 382 6.93 11.16 9.01
CA HIS A 382 6.10 10.25 8.21
C HIS A 382 5.67 10.87 6.86
N PRO A 383 5.30 10.05 5.86
CA PRO A 383 4.80 10.54 4.59
C PRO A 383 3.58 11.44 4.74
N ASN A 384 3.64 12.64 4.16
CA ASN A 384 2.49 13.55 4.11
C ASN A 384 1.47 13.10 3.03
N ALA A 385 0.37 13.86 2.89
CA ALA A 385 -0.66 13.58 1.89
C ALA A 385 -0.14 13.52 0.44
N ALA A 386 0.82 14.38 0.06
CA ALA A 386 1.34 14.41 -1.31
C ALA A 386 2.21 13.19 -1.61
N THR A 387 3.05 12.76 -0.67
CA THR A 387 3.88 11.55 -0.79
C THR A 387 3.00 10.30 -0.91
N ASN A 388 1.94 10.20 -0.10
CA ASN A 388 0.96 9.10 -0.18
C ASN A 388 0.20 9.09 -1.51
N ALA A 389 -0.29 10.25 -1.97
CA ALA A 389 -1.02 10.34 -3.22
C ALA A 389 -0.16 10.00 -4.45
N ALA A 390 1.12 10.37 -4.45
CA ALA A 390 2.04 10.00 -5.52
C ALA A 390 2.25 8.48 -5.61
N GLU A 391 2.43 7.82 -4.47
CA GLU A 391 2.58 6.36 -4.44
C GLU A 391 1.28 5.63 -4.77
N ALA A 392 0.14 6.17 -4.36
CA ALA A 392 -1.17 5.59 -4.67
C ALA A 392 -1.34 5.33 -6.17
N THR A 393 -0.94 6.29 -7.02
CA THR A 393 -1.00 6.17 -8.48
C THR A 393 -0.08 5.05 -9.01
N ILE A 394 1.12 4.91 -8.43
CA ILE A 394 2.08 3.87 -8.83
C ILE A 394 1.53 2.48 -8.45
N LEU A 395 1.07 2.35 -7.20
CA LEU A 395 0.49 1.12 -6.68
C LEU A 395 -0.78 0.72 -7.44
N ALA A 396 -1.69 1.66 -7.71
CA ALA A 396 -2.91 1.40 -8.47
C ALA A 396 -2.59 0.89 -9.88
N ALA A 397 -1.62 1.50 -10.56
CA ALA A 397 -1.18 1.07 -11.88
C ALA A 397 -0.58 -0.35 -11.85
N ALA A 398 0.24 -0.68 -10.85
CA ALA A 398 0.81 -2.02 -10.68
C ALA A 398 -0.27 -3.08 -10.43
N ILE A 399 -1.21 -2.79 -9.53
CA ILE A 399 -2.35 -3.69 -9.24
C ILE A 399 -3.21 -3.90 -10.48
N LYS A 400 -3.57 -2.81 -11.17
CA LYS A 400 -4.35 -2.88 -12.41
C LYS A 400 -3.68 -3.76 -13.45
N ALA A 401 -2.38 -3.56 -13.70
CA ALA A 401 -1.63 -4.33 -14.68
C ALA A 401 -1.63 -5.84 -14.35
N ALA A 402 -1.43 -6.20 -13.08
CA ALA A 402 -1.46 -7.59 -12.64
C ALA A 402 -2.84 -8.25 -12.80
N LEU A 403 -3.91 -7.52 -12.44
CA LEU A 403 -5.28 -8.03 -12.51
C LEU A 403 -5.81 -8.10 -13.96
N GLU A 404 -5.34 -7.22 -14.85
CA GLU A 404 -5.72 -7.21 -16.27
C GLU A 404 -4.93 -8.25 -17.10
N CYS A 405 -3.66 -8.50 -16.77
CA CYS A 405 -2.85 -9.55 -17.43
C CYS A 405 -3.49 -10.95 -17.32
N LEU A 406 -4.26 -11.24 -16.25
CA LEU A 406 -4.97 -12.52 -16.09
C LEU A 406 -6.19 -12.68 -17.02
N LYS A 407 -6.68 -11.61 -17.65
CA LYS A 407 -7.75 -11.72 -18.66
C LYS A 407 -7.20 -12.12 -20.04
N GLU A 408 -5.91 -11.85 -20.30
CA GLU A 408 -5.27 -12.11 -21.59
C GLU A 408 -4.57 -13.48 -21.67
N GLU A 409 -4.44 -14.27 -20.59
CA GLU A 409 -3.91 -15.65 -20.67
C GLU A 409 -4.78 -16.63 -21.52
N ASN A 410 -5.97 -16.20 -21.95
CA ASN A 410 -6.77 -16.90 -22.98
C ASN A 410 -6.41 -16.49 -24.42
N ASP A 411 -5.45 -15.59 -24.61
CA ASP A 411 -4.88 -15.19 -25.90
C ASP A 411 -3.34 -15.36 -25.83
N LEU A 412 -2.73 -15.86 -26.90
CA LEU A 412 -1.42 -16.55 -26.86
C LEU A 412 -0.18 -15.65 -26.68
N THR A 413 -0.24 -14.58 -25.87
CA THR A 413 0.90 -13.67 -25.65
C THR A 413 1.34 -13.69 -24.18
N PRO A 414 2.58 -14.11 -23.83
CA PRO A 414 3.03 -14.13 -22.45
C PRO A 414 3.27 -12.71 -21.91
N CYS A 415 2.71 -12.38 -20.75
CA CYS A 415 3.10 -11.21 -19.97
C CYS A 415 4.58 -11.33 -19.57
N GLN A 416 5.41 -10.36 -19.95
CA GLN A 416 6.77 -10.23 -19.43
C GLN A 416 6.74 -9.32 -18.19
N PRO A 417 7.47 -9.65 -17.11
CA PRO A 417 7.66 -8.71 -16.01
C PRO A 417 8.33 -7.44 -16.55
N VAL A 418 7.78 -6.28 -16.18
CA VAL A 418 8.41 -5.00 -16.48
C VAL A 418 9.66 -4.88 -15.62
N ASN A 419 10.80 -5.33 -16.14
CA ASN A 419 12.09 -4.96 -15.59
C ASN A 419 12.40 -3.55 -16.06
N ASP A 420 12.45 -2.60 -15.12
CA ASP A 420 12.85 -1.22 -15.41
C ASP A 420 14.20 -1.18 -16.12
N GLY A 421 14.18 -0.62 -17.31
CA GLY A 421 15.35 -0.54 -18.19
C GLY A 421 15.05 -0.03 -19.61
N GLN A 422 13.79 0.12 -20.02
CA GLN A 422 13.44 0.78 -21.28
C GLN A 422 12.18 1.65 -21.15
N SER A 423 12.35 2.94 -21.40
CA SER A 423 11.27 3.93 -21.49
C SER A 423 10.23 3.50 -22.54
N SER A 424 9.00 3.26 -22.11
CA SER A 424 7.88 2.88 -22.97
C SER A 424 7.42 4.06 -23.83
N GLY A 425 7.72 3.99 -25.13
CA GLY A 425 7.12 4.85 -26.14
C GLY A 425 5.70 4.38 -26.47
N LEU A 426 4.71 4.79 -25.68
CA LEU A 426 3.30 4.58 -26.01
C LEU A 426 2.90 5.48 -27.18
N ARG A 427 2.76 4.88 -28.37
CA ARG A 427 2.09 5.48 -29.53
C ARG A 427 0.58 5.52 -29.27
N ARG A 428 0.00 6.72 -29.23
CA ARG A 428 -1.45 6.92 -29.30
C ARG A 428 -1.89 6.81 -30.77
N GLU A 429 -2.68 5.78 -31.08
CA GLU A 429 -3.53 5.77 -32.28
C GLU A 429 -4.76 6.66 -32.02
N PRO A 430 -5.13 7.58 -32.92
CA PRO A 430 -6.33 8.40 -32.75
C PRO A 430 -7.57 7.63 -33.21
N THR A 431 -8.47 7.33 -32.27
CA THR A 431 -9.84 6.88 -32.55
C THR A 431 -10.64 7.98 -33.24
N SER A 432 -11.12 7.71 -34.45
CA SER A 432 -12.05 8.59 -35.16
C SER A 432 -13.46 8.48 -34.56
N LEU A 433 -13.92 9.53 -33.88
CA LEU A 433 -15.32 9.72 -33.57
C LEU A 433 -16.04 10.20 -34.83
N MET A 434 -16.82 9.31 -35.46
CA MET A 434 -17.88 9.71 -36.39
C MET A 434 -18.97 10.42 -35.59
N GLN A 435 -19.13 11.71 -35.82
CA GLN A 435 -20.23 12.49 -35.27
C GLN A 435 -21.36 12.54 -36.32
N GLU A 436 -22.52 11.96 -35.98
CA GLU A 436 -23.76 12.08 -36.73
C GLU A 436 -24.16 13.56 -36.88
N LEU A 437 -24.42 13.98 -38.11
CA LEU A 437 -24.93 15.29 -38.47
C LEU A 437 -26.46 15.26 -38.53
N LEU A 438 -27.12 16.06 -37.69
CA LEU A 438 -28.51 16.48 -37.90
C LEU A 438 -28.55 17.95 -38.36
N PRO A 439 -29.42 18.32 -39.32
CA PRO A 439 -29.34 19.61 -40.02
C PRO A 439 -30.08 20.74 -39.28
N LEU A 440 -29.48 21.95 -39.28
CA LEU A 440 -30.16 23.20 -38.92
C LEU A 440 -30.55 24.01 -40.18
N PRO A 441 -31.69 24.74 -40.18
CA PRO A 441 -32.15 25.48 -41.35
C PRO A 441 -31.57 26.93 -41.44
N PRO A 442 -31.46 27.49 -42.66
CA PRO A 442 -30.98 28.87 -42.97
C PRO A 442 -32.15 29.91 -42.92
N PRO A 443 -31.95 31.26 -42.98
CA PRO A 443 -31.06 31.98 -43.94
C PRO A 443 -30.29 33.28 -43.56
N TYR A 444 -29.04 33.35 -44.08
CA TYR A 444 -28.26 34.43 -44.77
C TYR A 444 -28.02 35.85 -44.18
N PRO A 445 -27.01 36.66 -44.64
CA PRO A 445 -25.81 36.40 -45.49
C PRO A 445 -24.46 37.06 -45.05
N GLU A 446 -23.41 36.66 -45.78
CA GLU A 446 -22.01 37.13 -45.98
C GLU A 446 -21.50 38.47 -45.40
N HIS A 447 -20.27 38.46 -44.85
CA HIS A 447 -19.08 39.12 -45.43
C HIS A 447 -17.78 38.77 -44.66
N ALA A 448 -16.71 38.52 -45.41
CA ALA A 448 -15.37 38.16 -44.96
C ALA A 448 -14.56 39.34 -44.40
N ARG A 449 -13.68 39.09 -43.40
CA ARG A 449 -12.21 39.18 -43.47
C ARG A 449 -11.55 39.31 -42.08
N PHE A 450 -10.44 38.59 -41.94
CA PHE A 450 -9.47 38.59 -40.85
C PHE A 450 -8.90 39.98 -40.51
N ALA A 451 -8.68 40.25 -39.22
CA ALA A 451 -7.63 41.16 -38.73
C ALA A 451 -7.25 40.82 -37.27
N LEU A 452 -6.13 40.11 -37.08
CA LEU A 452 -5.43 39.98 -35.80
C LEU A 452 -4.63 41.28 -35.53
N ARG A 453 -4.89 41.93 -34.40
CA ARG A 453 -4.16 43.11 -33.95
C ARG A 453 -2.83 42.71 -33.28
N SER A 454 -1.75 43.30 -33.78
CA SER A 454 -0.40 43.34 -33.21
C SER A 454 -0.31 44.25 -31.98
N ILE A 455 0.39 43.82 -30.94
CA ILE A 455 0.83 44.66 -29.80
C ILE A 455 2.31 45.03 -30.00
N THR A 456 2.58 46.33 -29.99
CA THR A 456 3.91 46.95 -30.09
C THR A 456 4.43 47.25 -28.68
N LEU A 457 5.68 46.86 -28.35
CA LEU A 457 6.39 47.38 -27.18
C LEU A 457 7.41 48.44 -27.64
N ARG A 458 7.36 49.62 -27.00
CA ARG A 458 8.26 50.76 -27.23
C ARG A 458 9.52 50.61 -26.39
N GLU A 459 10.67 50.79 -27.02
CA GLU A 459 11.96 51.04 -26.38
C GLU A 459 12.12 52.53 -26.04
N THR A 460 12.73 52.83 -24.90
CA THR A 460 13.30 54.15 -24.57
C THR A 460 14.82 54.02 -24.42
N TRP A 461 15.54 54.89 -25.13
CA TRP A 461 17.01 54.94 -25.20
C TRP A 461 17.62 56.02 -24.30
N ALA A 462 18.82 55.74 -23.75
CA ALA A 462 20.08 56.53 -23.81
C ALA A 462 20.89 56.51 -22.48
N PRO A 463 22.22 56.76 -22.47
CA PRO A 463 23.27 56.03 -23.21
C PRO A 463 24.60 55.79 -22.42
N ALA A 464 25.43 54.87 -22.96
CA ALA A 464 26.91 54.75 -22.93
C ALA A 464 27.63 54.67 -21.57
N SER A 465 28.50 53.66 -21.31
CA SER A 465 29.76 53.46 -22.05
C SER A 465 30.41 52.08 -21.82
N TYR A 466 30.89 51.46 -22.91
CA TYR A 466 32.06 50.53 -23.06
C TYR A 466 32.10 49.27 -22.16
N THR A 467 32.22 48.00 -22.60
CA THR A 467 32.74 47.38 -23.83
C THR A 467 32.23 45.92 -23.94
N LYS A 468 32.24 45.42 -25.18
CA LYS A 468 31.73 44.17 -25.78
C LYS A 468 32.08 42.79 -25.14
N PRO A 469 31.41 41.69 -25.58
CA PRO A 469 30.88 40.59 -24.78
C PRO A 469 31.64 39.25 -25.00
N ILE A 470 31.21 38.11 -24.46
CA ILE A 470 30.47 37.06 -25.21
C ILE A 470 29.94 36.01 -24.20
N VAL A 471 28.61 36.01 -23.99
CA VAL A 471 27.62 34.95 -24.34
C VAL A 471 27.64 33.70 -23.45
N THR A 472 26.84 33.77 -22.40
CA THR A 472 26.19 32.62 -21.74
C THR A 472 24.88 32.36 -22.48
N THR A 473 24.73 31.21 -23.14
CA THR A 473 23.44 30.82 -23.74
C THR A 473 22.67 29.96 -22.73
N VAL A 474 21.76 30.61 -22.02
CA VAL A 474 20.50 29.99 -21.56
C VAL A 474 19.53 30.16 -22.72
N ALA A 475 19.05 29.07 -23.32
CA ALA A 475 17.91 29.11 -24.22
C ALA A 475 17.12 27.81 -24.12
N THR A 476 16.05 27.94 -23.33
CA THR A 476 14.85 27.13 -23.21
C THR A 476 14.27 26.73 -24.56
N SER A 477 13.72 25.51 -24.61
CA SER A 477 12.80 24.98 -25.61
C SER A 477 11.83 26.03 -26.14
N LEU A 478 11.98 26.44 -27.39
CA LEU A 478 10.86 26.80 -28.26
C LEU A 478 11.35 26.79 -29.72
N THR A 479 10.55 26.16 -30.58
CA THR A 479 10.68 26.10 -32.06
C THR A 479 11.79 25.22 -32.65
N MET A 480 11.62 23.89 -32.54
CA MET A 480 12.30 22.90 -33.41
C MET A 480 11.28 21.99 -34.13
N GLN A 481 10.19 22.60 -34.62
CA GLN A 481 9.14 21.90 -35.38
C GLN A 481 8.82 22.59 -36.72
N SER A 482 9.63 23.57 -37.15
CA SER A 482 9.42 24.31 -38.41
C SER A 482 10.55 24.17 -39.45
N LEU A 483 11.50 23.24 -39.28
CA LEU A 483 12.62 23.05 -40.22
C LEU A 483 12.57 21.78 -41.08
N CYS A 484 11.54 20.93 -40.95
CA CYS A 484 11.38 19.72 -41.77
C CYS A 484 10.39 19.85 -42.95
N THR A 485 9.87 21.05 -43.22
CA THR A 485 8.85 21.27 -44.26
C THR A 485 9.30 22.14 -45.43
N SER A 486 10.60 22.31 -45.66
CA SER A 486 11.07 23.13 -46.79
C SER A 486 12.35 22.64 -47.48
N TYR A 487 12.55 21.35 -47.69
CA TYR A 487 13.47 20.86 -48.74
C TYR A 487 12.93 19.56 -49.33
N GLY A 488 12.21 19.68 -50.45
CA GLY A 488 11.90 18.55 -51.30
C GLY A 488 13.12 18.18 -52.15
N GLY A 489 13.42 16.89 -52.23
CA GLY A 489 14.38 16.33 -53.18
C GLY A 489 15.68 15.86 -52.54
N ALA A 490 16.00 14.59 -52.78
CA ALA A 490 17.31 14.01 -52.53
C ALA A 490 18.40 14.75 -53.33
N ASP A 491 19.61 14.73 -52.78
CA ASP A 491 20.88 15.27 -53.27
C ASP A 491 21.27 16.70 -52.81
N ARG A 492 22.32 16.69 -51.96
CA ARG A 492 23.17 17.78 -51.43
C ARG A 492 22.83 18.31 -50.03
N ILE A 493 23.43 17.69 -49.01
CA ILE A 493 23.65 18.29 -47.69
C ILE A 493 25.09 18.83 -47.64
N PRO A 494 25.34 20.12 -47.33
CA PRO A 494 26.67 20.64 -47.04
C PRO A 494 27.16 20.13 -45.68
N ARG A 495 28.39 19.63 -45.62
CA ARG A 495 29.07 19.25 -44.36
C ARG A 495 29.29 20.50 -43.51
N PHE A 496 28.56 20.62 -42.41
CA PHE A 496 28.92 21.48 -41.29
C PHE A 496 28.47 20.80 -39.99
N PHE A 497 29.38 20.76 -39.00
CA PHE A 497 29.26 20.18 -37.65
C PHE A 497 29.58 18.67 -37.51
N GLU A 498 30.87 18.35 -37.60
CA GLU A 498 31.50 17.25 -36.84
C GLU A 498 32.11 17.84 -35.57
N SER A 499 31.43 17.68 -34.44
CA SER A 499 31.94 17.66 -33.05
C SER A 499 30.75 17.86 -32.12
N TYR A 500 30.74 17.13 -31.00
CA TYR A 500 29.63 16.92 -30.05
C TYR A 500 28.67 15.81 -30.50
N GLY A 501 28.86 14.63 -29.90
CA GLY A 501 28.09 13.42 -30.17
C GLY A 501 26.67 13.48 -29.59
N GLU A 502 25.78 14.18 -30.29
CA GLU A 502 24.33 14.04 -30.13
C GLU A 502 23.73 13.45 -31.42
N VAL A 503 22.99 12.35 -31.28
CA VAL A 503 22.34 11.65 -32.39
C VAL A 503 20.99 12.30 -32.66
N VAL A 504 20.80 12.89 -33.85
CA VAL A 504 19.50 13.39 -34.32
C VAL A 504 18.85 12.35 -35.23
N VAL A 505 17.73 11.78 -34.81
CA VAL A 505 16.96 10.78 -35.59
C VAL A 505 15.81 11.46 -36.33
N CYS A 506 15.78 11.33 -37.66
CA CYS A 506 14.62 11.67 -38.49
C CYS A 506 14.11 10.39 -39.18
N GLY A 507 13.01 9.83 -38.67
CA GLY A 507 12.29 8.72 -39.33
C GLY A 507 12.97 7.35 -39.30
N SER A 508 12.26 6.35 -39.84
CA SER A 508 12.40 4.92 -39.55
C SER A 508 13.46 4.16 -40.35
N HIS A 509 14.72 4.62 -40.38
CA HIS A 509 15.84 3.81 -40.87
C HIS A 509 17.13 4.09 -40.06
N ALA A 510 17.61 3.08 -39.32
CA ALA A 510 18.90 3.11 -38.63
C ALA A 510 19.99 2.57 -39.58
N VAL A 511 21.07 3.33 -39.79
CA VAL A 511 22.27 2.86 -40.50
C VAL A 511 23.37 2.62 -39.48
N ALA A 512 23.75 1.35 -39.29
CA ALA A 512 24.86 0.95 -38.43
C ALA A 512 26.21 1.25 -39.13
N LEU A 513 27.08 2.04 -38.51
CA LEU A 513 28.46 2.19 -38.95
C LEU A 513 29.33 1.12 -38.27
N ARG A 514 29.77 0.12 -39.04
CA ARG A 514 30.83 -0.83 -38.64
C ARG A 514 32.18 -0.12 -38.66
N HIS A 515 32.92 -0.15 -37.56
CA HIS A 515 34.35 0.17 -37.56
C HIS A 515 35.17 -1.06 -37.99
N GLY A 516 35.88 -0.95 -39.11
CA GLY A 516 37.01 -1.81 -39.47
C GLY A 516 38.35 -1.09 -39.19
N PRO A 517 39.47 -1.82 -38.98
CA PRO A 517 40.72 -1.22 -38.53
C PRO A 517 41.68 -0.88 -39.69
N GLU A 518 42.29 0.30 -39.64
CA GLU A 518 43.49 0.68 -40.42
C GLU A 518 44.51 1.21 -39.38
N ARG A 519 45.70 0.62 -39.15
CA ARG A 519 46.96 0.64 -39.96
C ARG A 519 47.19 2.02 -40.60
N ASN A 520 48.24 2.78 -40.36
CA ASN A 520 49.61 2.57 -39.85
C ASN A 520 50.00 3.72 -38.92
#